data_AF-A0A4Y2H2J1-F1
#
_entry.id   AF-A0A4Y2H2J1-F1
#
_cell.length_a   1.000
_cell.length_b   1.000
_cell.length_c   1.000
_cell.angle_alpha   90.00
_cell.angle_beta   90.00
_cell.angle_gamma   90.00
#
_symmetry.space_group_name_H-M   'P 1'
#
loop_
_entity.id
_entity.type
_entity.pdbx_description
1 polymer ?
#
loop_
_entity_poly.entity_id
_entity_poly.type
_entity_poly.pdbx_seq_one_letter_code
_entity_poly.pdbx_strand_id
1 'polypeptide(L)'
;MLTPSTLRPKLILQDLWKSQFSWEEELPFTFVDKFSKWLNEMYLLKDVTLPCFMNFNETSELHVFVDACKGACAACVSVRSEVEGESKVKLIRAKNRVAPLKSLSIPRLELMACCIGTRLVNSVMKAIGALSIKATLWSDSTVALWWIKEYGDWSVFVANRVKEIRELTGCYS
;
A
#
# COMPACT_ATOMS: atom_id res chain seq x y z
N MET A 1 2.50 0.48 13.39
CA MET A 1 1.86 0.17 12.10
C MET A 1 0.50 -0.46 12.36
N LEU A 2 -0.59 0.21 11.95
CA LEU A 2 -1.98 -0.26 12.09
C LEU A 2 -2.65 -0.47 10.72
N THR A 3 -1.88 -0.42 9.64
CA THR A 3 -2.42 -0.35 8.28
C THR A 3 -3.38 -1.50 7.99
N PRO A 4 -3.05 -2.79 8.24
CA PRO A 4 -3.97 -3.90 7.96
C PRO A 4 -5.30 -3.78 8.73
N SER A 5 -5.25 -3.43 10.02
CA SER A 5 -6.45 -3.32 10.86
C SER A 5 -7.36 -2.17 10.43
N THR A 6 -6.82 -1.10 9.83
CA THR A 6 -7.64 0.01 9.33
C THR A 6 -8.37 -0.27 8.02
N LEU A 7 -8.13 -1.38 7.33
CA LEU A 7 -8.77 -1.63 6.02
C LEU A 7 -10.26 -1.96 6.16
N ARG A 8 -10.61 -2.87 7.07
CA ARG A 8 -11.99 -3.31 7.33
C ARG A 8 -12.95 -2.13 7.59
N PRO A 9 -12.68 -1.20 8.53
CA PRO A 9 -13.60 -0.09 8.79
C PRO A 9 -13.73 0.86 7.59
N LYS A 10 -12.67 1.04 6.79
CA LYS A 10 -12.75 1.85 5.55
C LYS A 10 -13.64 1.21 4.49
N LEU A 11 -13.63 -0.12 4.37
CA LEU A 11 -14.52 -0.85 3.47
C LEU A 11 -15.98 -0.74 3.94
N ILE A 12 -16.23 -0.94 5.24
CA ILE A 12 -17.56 -0.76 5.84
C ILE A 12 -18.09 0.64 5.56
N LEU A 13 -17.27 1.68 5.77
CA LEU A 13 -17.65 3.06 5.51
C LEU A 13 -17.96 3.31 4.03
N GLN A 14 -17.16 2.74 3.12
CA GLN A 14 -17.43 2.86 1.68
C GLN A 14 -18.76 2.20 1.30
N ASP A 15 -19.07 1.04 1.86
CA ASP A 15 -20.33 0.34 1.58
C ASP A 15 -21.53 1.08 2.15
N LEU A 16 -21.42 1.69 3.34
CA LEU A 16 -22.45 2.56 3.89
C LEU A 16 -22.76 3.75 2.98
N TRP A 17 -21.73 4.41 2.44
CA TRP A 17 -21.92 5.52 1.50
C TRP A 17 -22.58 5.08 0.19
N LYS A 18 -22.36 3.85 -0.28
CA LYS A 18 -23.06 3.31 -1.46
C LYS A 18 -24.55 3.10 -1.19
N SER A 19 -24.91 2.78 0.04
CA SER A 19 -26.30 2.57 0.45
C SER A 19 -27.12 3.85 0.64
N GLN A 20 -26.48 5.03 0.58
CA GLN A 20 -27.13 6.35 0.63
C GLN A 20 -28.05 6.58 1.85
N PHE A 21 -27.68 6.03 3.01
CA PHE A 21 -28.41 6.27 4.26
C PHE A 21 -28.40 7.75 4.66
N SER A 22 -29.51 8.24 5.20
CA SER A 22 -29.56 9.55 5.85
C SER A 22 -28.78 9.55 7.17
N TRP A 23 -28.41 10.73 7.66
CA TRP A 23 -27.75 10.87 8.96
C TRP A 23 -28.63 10.44 10.14
N GLU A 24 -29.95 10.53 9.97
CA GLU A 24 -30.96 10.22 11.00
C GLU A 24 -31.45 8.77 10.92
N GLU A 25 -31.00 8.00 9.92
CA GLU A 25 -31.47 6.65 9.67
C GLU A 25 -30.67 5.64 10.48
N GLU A 26 -31.36 4.71 11.15
CA GLU A 26 -30.70 3.63 11.88
C GLU A 26 -29.96 2.69 10.93
N LEU A 27 -28.69 2.40 11.25
CA LEU A 27 -27.89 1.49 10.45
C LEU A 27 -28.41 0.05 10.56
N PRO A 28 -28.50 -0.69 9.45
CA PRO A 28 -28.84 -2.10 9.50
C PRO A 28 -27.89 -2.88 10.42
N PHE A 29 -28.45 -3.86 11.14
CA PHE A 29 -27.68 -4.72 12.05
C PHE A 29 -26.45 -5.35 11.38
N THR A 30 -26.50 -5.62 10.08
CA THR A 30 -25.38 -6.16 9.30
C THR A 30 -24.14 -5.27 9.31
N PHE A 31 -24.29 -3.94 9.29
CA PHE A 31 -23.16 -3.00 9.38
C PHE A 31 -22.66 -2.86 10.80
N VAL A 32 -23.60 -2.78 11.76
CA VAL A 32 -23.30 -2.70 13.20
C VAL A 32 -22.51 -3.92 13.67
N ASP A 33 -22.94 -5.14 13.30
CA ASP A 33 -22.26 -6.39 13.64
C ASP A 33 -20.85 -6.46 13.03
N LYS A 34 -20.68 -6.11 11.75
CA LYS A 34 -19.36 -6.07 11.10
C LYS A 34 -18.40 -5.11 11.79
N PHE A 35 -18.87 -3.91 12.12
CA PHE A 35 -18.05 -2.91 12.81
C PHE A 35 -17.73 -3.34 14.25
N SER A 36 -18.70 -3.91 14.95
CA SER A 36 -18.54 -4.41 16.32
C SER A 36 -17.53 -5.56 16.39
N LYS A 37 -17.58 -6.50 15.45
CA LYS A 37 -16.58 -7.57 15.31
C LYS A 37 -15.17 -7.01 15.12
N TRP A 38 -15.01 -6.05 14.22
CA TRP A 38 -13.73 -5.36 14.04
C TRP A 38 -13.27 -4.67 15.32
N LEU A 39 -14.15 -3.93 16.00
CA LEU A 39 -13.84 -3.22 17.24
C LEU A 39 -13.40 -4.19 18.34
N ASN A 40 -14.08 -5.32 18.45
CA ASN A 40 -13.76 -6.38 19.41
C ASN A 40 -12.44 -7.07 19.11
N GLU A 41 -11.87 -6.98 17.92
CA GLU A 41 -10.52 -7.49 17.61
C GLU A 41 -9.42 -6.46 17.93
N MET A 42 -9.75 -5.19 18.19
CA MET A 42 -8.74 -4.13 18.37
C MET A 42 -7.84 -4.36 19.58
N TYR A 43 -8.30 -5.08 20.60
CA TYR A 43 -7.45 -5.40 21.75
C TYR A 43 -6.24 -6.26 21.35
N LEU A 44 -6.32 -7.05 20.27
CA LEU A 44 -5.21 -7.89 19.79
C LEU A 44 -4.01 -7.05 19.30
N LEU A 45 -4.25 -5.78 18.96
CA LEU A 45 -3.18 -4.87 18.54
C LEU A 45 -2.19 -4.54 19.67
N LYS A 46 -2.58 -4.74 20.94
CA LYS A 46 -1.70 -4.56 22.09
C LYS A 46 -0.52 -5.53 22.07
N ASP A 47 -0.71 -6.71 21.46
CA ASP A 47 0.28 -7.78 21.41
C ASP A 47 1.20 -7.64 20.18
N VAL A 48 0.90 -6.69 19.28
CA VAL A 48 1.71 -6.42 18.09
C VAL A 48 2.86 -5.50 18.46
N THR A 49 4.05 -6.09 18.60
CA THR A 49 5.29 -5.35 18.83
C THR A 49 5.96 -5.02 17.50
N LEU A 50 6.35 -3.76 17.30
CA LEU A 50 7.08 -3.31 16.12
C LEU A 50 8.37 -2.61 16.54
N PRO A 51 9.52 -2.99 15.96
CA PRO A 51 10.78 -2.32 16.26
C PRO A 51 10.71 -0.86 15.80
N CYS A 52 10.77 0.07 16.74
CA CYS A 52 10.67 1.51 16.49
C CYS A 52 11.98 2.09 15.90
N PHE A 53 13.11 1.44 16.18
CA PHE A 53 14.43 1.88 15.75
C PHE A 53 14.99 0.97 14.64
N MET A 54 15.47 1.61 13.58
CA MET A 54 16.10 0.95 12.44
C MET A 54 17.45 1.61 12.18
N ASN A 55 18.51 0.84 12.36
CA ASN A 55 19.84 1.22 11.90
C ASN A 55 19.92 0.91 10.40
N PHE A 56 20.16 1.94 9.62
CA PHE A 56 20.59 1.78 8.24
C PHE A 56 22.10 1.62 8.23
N ASN A 57 22.59 0.72 7.40
CA ASN A 57 24.00 0.47 7.16
C ASN A 57 24.24 0.43 5.64
N GLU A 58 25.50 0.28 5.22
CA GLU A 58 25.88 0.29 3.80
C GLU A 58 25.22 -0.86 2.99
N THR A 59 24.87 -1.96 3.67
CA THR A 59 24.18 -3.11 3.06
C THR A 59 22.66 -2.95 3.00
N SER A 60 22.12 -1.83 3.48
CA SER A 60 20.68 -1.64 3.60
C SER A 60 20.04 -1.41 2.22
N GLU A 61 19.00 -2.19 1.93
CA GLU A 61 18.17 -2.09 0.73
C GLU A 61 16.71 -1.91 1.14
N LEU A 62 15.98 -1.06 0.42
CA LEU A 62 14.54 -0.93 0.57
C LEU A 62 13.83 -1.88 -0.39
N HIS A 63 12.84 -2.60 0.12
CA HIS A 63 11.96 -3.44 -0.67
C HIS A 63 10.52 -3.00 -0.49
N VAL A 64 9.86 -2.71 -1.59
CA VAL A 64 8.45 -2.31 -1.62
C VAL A 64 7.65 -3.48 -2.19
N PHE A 65 6.64 -3.93 -1.47
CA PHE A 65 5.70 -4.92 -2.00
C PHE A 65 4.35 -4.25 -2.19
N VAL A 66 3.73 -4.48 -3.35
CA VAL A 66 2.41 -3.96 -3.67
C VAL A 66 1.49 -5.10 -4.06
N ASP A 67 0.22 -4.94 -3.74
CA ASP A 67 -0.83 -5.91 -4.05
C ASP A 67 -2.17 -5.17 -4.20
N ALA A 68 -3.07 -5.71 -5.00
CA ALA A 68 -4.42 -5.22 -5.13
C ALA A 68 -5.47 -6.33 -5.19
N CYS A 69 -6.63 -6.03 -4.62
CA CYS A 69 -7.82 -6.83 -4.77
C CYS A 69 -8.99 -5.94 -5.16
N LYS A 70 -10.16 -6.55 -5.43
CA LYS A 70 -11.38 -5.81 -5.82
C LYS A 70 -11.74 -4.68 -4.86
N GLY A 71 -11.45 -4.84 -3.57
CA GLY A 71 -11.81 -3.88 -2.53
C GLY A 71 -10.73 -2.85 -2.21
N ALA A 72 -9.46 -3.12 -2.50
CA ALA A 72 -8.36 -2.27 -2.02
C ALA A 72 -7.04 -2.50 -2.76
N CYS A 73 -6.19 -1.47 -2.71
CA CYS A 73 -4.78 -1.55 -3.07
C CYS A 73 -3.95 -1.35 -1.80
N ALA A 74 -2.83 -2.06 -1.69
CA ALA A 74 -1.91 -1.93 -0.57
C ALA A 74 -0.46 -1.86 -1.05
N ALA A 75 0.38 -1.23 -0.22
CA ALA A 75 1.81 -1.25 -0.37
C ALA A 75 2.48 -1.28 1.00
N CYS A 76 3.61 -1.97 1.11
CA CYS A 76 4.47 -1.92 2.28
C CYS A 76 5.93 -1.72 1.87
N VAL A 77 6.69 -1.02 2.70
CA VAL A 77 8.12 -0.75 2.54
C VAL A 77 8.83 -1.42 3.71
N SER A 78 9.76 -2.30 3.39
CA SER A 78 10.62 -2.98 4.33
C SER A 78 12.08 -2.62 4.04
N VAL A 79 12.91 -2.62 5.06
CA VAL A 79 14.38 -2.58 4.91
C VAL A 79 14.91 -3.99 5.10
N ARG A 80 15.82 -4.37 4.22
CA ARG A 80 16.69 -5.53 4.37
C ARG A 80 18.09 -5.00 4.66
N SER A 81 18.74 -5.51 5.69
CA SER A 81 20.12 -5.17 6.04
C SER A 81 20.86 -6.43 6.48
N GLU A 82 22.14 -6.52 6.19
CA GLU A 82 23.01 -7.55 6.74
C GLU A 82 23.57 -7.09 8.09
N VAL A 83 23.42 -7.90 9.12
CA VAL A 83 23.96 -7.65 10.46
C VAL A 83 24.62 -8.93 10.92
N GLU A 84 25.93 -8.90 11.15
CA GLU A 84 26.71 -10.06 11.64
C GLU A 84 26.60 -11.30 10.72
N GLY A 85 26.51 -11.09 9.39
CA GLY A 85 26.36 -12.16 8.41
C GLY A 85 24.93 -12.69 8.24
N GLU A 86 23.95 -12.14 8.99
CA GLU A 86 22.55 -12.51 8.87
C GLU A 86 21.73 -11.41 8.16
N SER A 87 20.90 -11.81 7.21
CA SER A 87 19.91 -10.93 6.58
C SER A 87 18.73 -10.68 7.53
N LYS A 88 18.59 -9.45 8.01
CA LYS A 88 17.44 -9.01 8.82
C LYS A 88 16.50 -8.16 7.98
N VAL A 89 15.20 -8.47 8.06
CA VAL A 89 14.15 -7.72 7.37
C VAL A 89 13.25 -7.06 8.40
N LYS A 90 13.01 -5.76 8.25
CA LYS A 90 12.12 -4.99 9.12
C LYS A 90 11.15 -4.17 8.30
N LEU A 91 9.91 -4.13 8.73
CA LEU A 91 8.86 -3.38 8.09
C LEU A 91 8.89 -1.91 8.56
N ILE A 92 9.09 -0.97 7.63
CA ILE A 92 9.19 0.46 7.94
C ILE A 92 7.80 1.10 7.94
N ARG A 93 7.05 0.91 6.85
CA ARG A 93 5.78 1.59 6.64
C ARG A 93 4.88 0.80 5.71
N ALA A 94 3.58 0.85 5.94
CA ALA A 94 2.59 0.36 4.98
C ALA A 94 1.46 1.35 4.79
N LYS A 95 0.84 1.31 3.61
CA LYS A 95 -0.31 2.11 3.25
C LYS A 95 -1.33 1.24 2.51
N ASN A 96 -2.60 1.42 2.82
CA ASN A 96 -3.70 0.88 2.03
C ASN A 96 -4.60 2.00 1.52
N ARG A 97 -5.34 1.70 0.46
CA ARG A 97 -6.34 2.57 -0.14
C ARG A 97 -7.50 1.71 -0.60
N VAL A 98 -8.72 2.08 -0.22
CA VAL A 98 -9.93 1.42 -0.73
C VAL A 98 -10.05 1.68 -2.23
N ALA A 99 -10.46 0.67 -2.99
CA ALA A 99 -10.68 0.77 -4.42
C ALA A 99 -11.70 1.88 -4.73
N PRO A 100 -11.55 2.63 -5.84
CA PRO A 100 -12.52 3.65 -6.20
C PRO A 100 -13.94 3.09 -6.36
N LEU A 101 -14.96 3.92 -6.10
CA LEU A 101 -16.37 3.54 -6.34
C LEU A 101 -16.63 3.20 -7.81
N LYS A 102 -15.98 3.93 -8.73
CA LYS A 102 -15.97 3.57 -10.13
C LYS A 102 -15.16 2.30 -10.31
N SER A 103 -15.84 1.22 -10.68
CA SER A 103 -15.22 -0.10 -10.89
C SER A 103 -14.02 0.00 -11.83
N LEU A 104 -12.90 -0.54 -11.36
CA LEU A 104 -11.67 -0.70 -12.13
C LEU A 104 -11.40 -2.19 -12.31
N SER A 105 -10.76 -2.55 -13.42
CA SER A 105 -10.25 -3.90 -13.61
C SER A 105 -9.12 -4.19 -12.63
N ILE A 106 -8.91 -5.46 -12.29
CA ILE A 106 -7.81 -5.89 -11.41
C ILE A 106 -6.45 -5.32 -11.88
N PRO A 107 -6.06 -5.42 -13.17
CA PRO A 107 -4.79 -4.84 -13.61
C PRO A 107 -4.65 -3.32 -13.35
N ARG A 108 -5.75 -2.55 -13.44
CA ARG A 108 -5.72 -1.12 -13.14
C ARG A 108 -5.58 -0.85 -11.64
N LEU A 109 -6.13 -1.72 -10.79
CA LEU A 109 -5.94 -1.67 -9.35
C LEU A 109 -4.51 -2.06 -8.96
N GLU A 110 -3.92 -3.05 -9.63
CA GLU A 110 -2.50 -3.41 -9.47
C GLU A 110 -1.58 -2.24 -9.82
N LEU A 111 -1.82 -1.60 -10.98
CA LEU A 111 -1.08 -0.40 -11.37
C LEU A 111 -1.25 0.75 -10.35
N MET A 112 -2.43 0.87 -9.73
CA MET A 112 -2.63 1.81 -8.62
C MET A 112 -1.84 1.42 -7.38
N ALA A 113 -1.73 0.13 -7.05
CA ALA A 113 -0.90 -0.34 -5.96
C ALA A 113 0.59 -0.01 -6.22
N CYS A 114 1.09 -0.22 -7.44
CA CYS A 114 2.44 0.20 -7.85
C CYS A 114 2.67 1.70 -7.64
N CYS A 115 1.72 2.54 -8.05
CA CYS A 115 1.78 3.99 -7.84
C CYS A 115 1.81 4.36 -6.35
N ILE A 116 0.98 3.70 -5.52
CA ILE A 116 0.99 3.87 -4.06
C ILE A 116 2.34 3.47 -3.48
N GLY A 117 2.89 2.33 -3.86
CA GLY A 117 4.20 1.84 -3.41
C GLY A 117 5.33 2.80 -3.78
N THR A 118 5.33 3.31 -5.01
CA THR A 118 6.34 4.26 -5.50
C THR A 118 6.31 5.58 -4.71
N ARG A 119 5.12 6.13 -4.46
CA ARG A 119 4.98 7.31 -3.59
C ARG A 119 5.39 7.03 -2.15
N LEU A 120 5.07 5.83 -1.65
CA LEU A 120 5.36 5.43 -0.28
C LEU A 120 6.87 5.34 -0.03
N VAL A 121 7.62 4.70 -0.93
CA VAL A 121 9.07 4.57 -0.79
C VAL A 121 9.77 5.92 -0.93
N ASN A 122 9.37 6.77 -1.88
CA ASN A 122 9.92 8.12 -1.98
C ASN A 122 9.68 8.94 -0.71
N SER A 123 8.49 8.83 -0.11
CA SER A 123 8.21 9.47 1.18
C SER A 123 9.07 8.91 2.31
N VAL A 124 9.37 7.61 2.31
CA VAL A 124 10.27 6.99 3.30
C VAL A 124 11.70 7.49 3.09
N MET A 125 12.23 7.45 1.87
CA MET A 125 13.58 7.90 1.53
C MET A 125 13.83 9.37 1.92
N LYS A 126 12.85 10.24 1.63
CA LYS A 126 12.89 11.64 2.07
C LYS A 126 12.91 11.79 3.59
N ALA A 127 12.13 10.98 4.32
CA ALA A 127 12.05 11.06 5.77
C ALA A 127 13.33 10.55 6.48
N ILE A 128 14.00 9.54 5.91
CA ILE A 128 15.24 8.99 6.46
C ILE A 128 16.49 9.74 5.99
N GLY A 129 16.37 10.71 5.08
CA GLY A 129 17.49 11.49 4.55
C GLY A 129 18.45 10.69 3.66
N ALA A 130 18.11 9.45 3.30
CA ALA A 130 19.00 8.52 2.61
C ALA A 130 18.54 8.32 1.16
N LEU A 131 18.73 9.36 0.35
CA LEU A 131 18.30 9.43 -1.04
C LEU A 131 19.01 8.40 -1.95
N SER A 132 20.14 7.85 -1.51
CA SER A 132 20.96 6.89 -2.26
C SER A 132 20.72 5.42 -1.90
N ILE A 133 19.82 5.10 -0.96
CA ILE A 133 19.53 3.70 -0.63
C ILE A 133 18.84 3.04 -1.82
N LYS A 134 19.40 1.90 -2.26
CA LYS A 134 18.83 1.08 -3.32
C LYS A 134 17.42 0.62 -2.94
N ALA A 135 16.46 0.84 -3.83
CA ALA A 135 15.07 0.46 -3.64
C ALA A 135 14.59 -0.48 -4.76
N THR A 136 14.00 -1.62 -4.39
CA THR A 136 13.37 -2.57 -5.32
C THR A 136 11.87 -2.60 -5.09
N LEU A 137 11.07 -2.43 -6.15
CA LEU A 137 9.61 -2.47 -6.10
C LEU A 137 9.11 -3.79 -6.71
N TRP A 138 8.34 -4.54 -5.93
CA TRP A 138 7.81 -5.87 -6.26
C TRP A 138 6.30 -5.82 -6.49
N SER A 139 5.86 -6.44 -7.58
CA SER A 139 4.45 -6.71 -7.91
C SER A 139 4.38 -8.09 -8.56
N ASP A 140 3.31 -8.84 -8.29
CA ASP A 140 2.99 -10.13 -8.93
C ASP A 140 2.17 -9.96 -10.23
N SER A 141 1.64 -8.76 -10.47
CA SER A 141 0.89 -8.42 -11.68
C SER A 141 1.79 -8.23 -12.90
N THR A 142 1.90 -9.28 -13.72
CA THR A 142 2.62 -9.23 -15.00
C THR A 142 2.11 -8.13 -15.93
N VAL A 143 0.80 -7.86 -15.94
CA VAL A 143 0.19 -6.80 -16.74
C VAL A 143 0.61 -5.40 -16.26
N ALA A 144 0.60 -5.16 -14.95
CA ALA A 144 1.05 -3.87 -14.41
C ALA A 144 2.55 -3.66 -14.68
N LEU A 145 3.37 -4.70 -14.50
CA LEU A 145 4.80 -4.65 -14.81
C LEU A 145 5.06 -4.39 -16.30
N TRP A 146 4.30 -5.03 -17.19
CA TRP A 146 4.41 -4.81 -18.63
C TRP A 146 4.08 -3.37 -19.02
N TRP A 147 2.99 -2.79 -18.50
CA TRP A 147 2.69 -1.37 -18.70
C TRP A 147 3.79 -0.46 -18.16
N ILE A 148 4.41 -0.79 -17.02
CA ILE A 148 5.48 0.04 -16.46
C ILE A 148 6.76 -0.01 -17.31
N LYS A 149 7.05 -1.14 -17.97
CA LYS A 149 8.30 -1.33 -18.74
C LYS A 149 8.19 -0.85 -20.19
N GLU A 150 7.09 -1.14 -20.87
CA GLU A 150 6.95 -0.89 -22.31
C GLU A 150 6.41 0.50 -22.62
N TYR A 151 6.55 0.99 -23.85
CA TYR A 151 5.86 2.20 -24.30
C TYR A 151 4.67 1.80 -25.17
N GLY A 152 3.54 2.51 -25.03
CA GLY A 152 2.38 2.26 -25.89
C GLY A 152 1.25 3.24 -25.68
N ASP A 153 0.30 3.22 -26.61
CA ASP A 153 -0.89 4.07 -26.63
C ASP A 153 -1.96 3.53 -25.67
N TRP A 154 -1.73 3.73 -24.38
CA TRP A 154 -2.67 3.28 -23.36
C TRP A 154 -3.73 4.35 -23.06
N SER A 155 -4.82 3.91 -22.44
CA SER A 155 -5.82 4.83 -21.88
C SER A 155 -5.16 5.85 -20.93
N VAL A 156 -5.69 7.08 -20.89
CA VAL A 156 -5.22 8.19 -20.05
C VAL A 156 -4.98 7.78 -18.59
N PHE A 157 -5.83 6.90 -18.05
CA PHE A 157 -5.63 6.33 -16.72
C PHE A 157 -4.28 5.63 -16.59
N VAL A 158 -3.98 4.68 -17.48
CA VAL A 158 -2.75 3.88 -17.43
C VAL A 158 -1.54 4.76 -17.70
N ALA A 159 -1.60 5.58 -18.76
CA ALA A 159 -0.51 6.48 -19.15
C ALA A 159 -0.10 7.42 -18.01
N ASN A 160 -1.04 8.05 -17.33
CA ASN A 160 -0.73 8.98 -16.23
C ASN A 160 -0.07 8.27 -15.03
N ARG A 161 -0.50 7.05 -14.66
CA ARG A 161 0.14 6.32 -13.55
C ARG A 161 1.52 5.81 -13.93
N VAL A 162 1.70 5.29 -15.15
CA VAL A 162 3.01 4.82 -15.61
C VAL A 162 3.99 5.98 -15.68
N LYS A 163 3.58 7.13 -16.23
CA LYS A 163 4.39 8.34 -16.25
C LYS A 163 4.86 8.72 -14.84
N GLU A 164 3.92 8.80 -13.89
CA GLU A 164 4.25 9.13 -12.51
C GLU A 164 5.20 8.10 -11.86
N ILE A 165 4.96 6.79 -12.07
CA ILE A 165 5.85 5.74 -11.54
C ILE A 165 7.26 5.96 -12.09
N ARG A 166 7.41 6.13 -13.40
CA ARG A 166 8.70 6.33 -14.07
C ARG A 166 9.41 7.60 -13.63
N GLU A 167 8.70 8.71 -13.46
CA GLU A 167 9.27 9.96 -12.96
C GLU A 167 9.81 9.81 -11.53
N LEU A 168 9.07 9.08 -10.69
CA LEU A 168 9.47 8.85 -9.31
C LEU A 168 10.55 7.77 -9.16
N THR A 169 10.61 6.78 -10.08
CA THR A 169 11.63 5.71 -10.04
C THR A 169 12.89 6.04 -10.82
N GLY A 170 12.81 6.90 -11.85
CA GLY A 170 13.96 7.34 -12.65
C GLY A 170 14.98 8.15 -11.85
N CYS A 171 14.61 8.64 -10.66
CA CYS A 171 15.53 9.19 -9.66
C CYS A 171 16.43 8.14 -8.99
N TYR A 172 16.19 6.84 -9.19
CA TYR A 172 16.96 5.74 -8.57
C TYR A 172 17.81 4.96 -9.59
N SER A 173 18.07 5.56 -10.76
CA SER A 173 18.93 5.01 -11.82
C SER A 173 20.40 5.23 -11.50
#